data_AF-A0A6B3H9D0-F1
#
_entry.id   AF-A0A6B3H9D0-F1
#
_cell.length_a   1.000
_cell.length_b   1.000
_cell.length_c   1.000
_cell.angle_alpha   90.00
_cell.angle_beta   90.00
_cell.angle_gamma   90.00
#
_symmetry.space_group_name_H-M   'P 1'
#
loop_
_entity.id
_entity.type
_entity.pdbx_description
1 polymer ?
#
loop_
_entity_poly.entity_id
_entity_poly.type
_entity_poly.pdbx_seq_one_letter_code
_entity_poly.pdbx_strand_id
1 'polypeptide(L)'
;WSIGLIGSFYLMTIVLGFGAAALVGSADVRASNAAGNTAVPLLALNLGGGEGSTGGTVLFAVVAAIAFATILAVVAGITLASSASVAHD
;
A
#
# COMPACT_ATOMS: atom_id res chain seq x y z
N TRP A 1 16.51 13.78 11.79
CA TRP A 1 16.52 12.60 10.89
C TRP A 1 15.10 12.09 10.62
N SER A 2 14.30 11.75 11.64
CA SER A 2 12.91 11.26 11.45
C SER A 2 11.97 12.20 10.70
N ILE A 3 12.11 13.53 10.88
CA ILE A 3 11.24 14.50 10.17
C ILE A 3 11.37 14.42 8.64
N GLY A 4 12.58 14.12 8.14
CA GLY A 4 12.83 14.01 6.71
C GLY A 4 12.25 12.72 6.12
N LEU A 5 12.40 11.60 6.85
CA LEU A 5 11.79 10.32 6.46
C LEU A 5 10.26 10.39 6.46
N ILE A 6 9.67 10.96 7.51
CA ILE A 6 8.21 11.13 7.62
C ILE A 6 7.70 12.07 6.53
N GLY A 7 8.35 13.22 6.33
CA GLY A 7 7.98 14.18 5.29
C GLY A 7 8.05 13.57 3.88
N SER A 8 9.13 12.85 3.57
CA SER A 8 9.27 12.14 2.29
C SER A 8 8.18 11.09 2.10
N PHE A 9 7.83 10.34 3.14
CA PHE A 9 6.77 9.33 3.07
C PHE A 9 5.40 9.96 2.78
N TYR A 10 5.05 11.04 3.49
CA TYR A 10 3.80 11.76 3.23
C TYR A 10 3.73 12.31 1.81
N LEU A 11 4.82 12.89 1.31
CA LEU A 11 4.88 13.36 -0.08
C LEU A 11 4.68 12.22 -1.08
N MET A 12 5.33 11.07 -0.87
CA MET A 12 5.12 9.87 -1.70
C MET A 12 3.66 9.41 -1.67
N THR A 13 3.02 9.43 -0.50
CA THR A 13 1.63 8.99 -0.33
C THR A 13 0.67 9.89 -1.11
N ILE A 14 0.92 11.21 -1.08
CA ILE A 14 0.19 12.20 -1.88
C ILE A 14 0.36 11.93 -3.37
N VAL A 15 1.60 11.76 -3.83
CA VAL A 15 1.92 11.49 -5.25
C VAL A 15 1.24 10.20 -5.73
N LEU A 16 1.26 9.14 -4.93
CA LEU A 16 0.60 7.87 -5.25
C LEU A 16 -0.92 8.00 -5.29
N GLY A 17 -1.52 8.72 -4.34
CA GLY A 17 -2.97 8.93 -4.29
C GLY A 17 -3.51 9.75 -5.46
N PHE A 18 -2.88 10.89 -5.74
CA PHE A 18 -3.25 11.71 -6.91
C PHE A 18 -2.88 11.05 -8.23
N GLY A 19 -1.75 10.33 -8.29
CA GLY A 19 -1.35 9.55 -9.46
C GLY A 19 -2.36 8.45 -9.79
N ALA A 20 -2.87 7.74 -8.78
CA ALA A 20 -3.94 6.77 -8.95
C ALA A 20 -5.23 7.43 -9.46
N ALA A 21 -5.64 8.55 -8.87
CA ALA A 21 -6.84 9.27 -9.29
C ALA A 21 -6.75 9.82 -10.73
N ALA A 22 -5.55 10.23 -11.17
CA ALA A 22 -5.31 10.78 -12.50
C ALA A 22 -5.19 9.70 -13.59
N LEU A 23 -4.56 8.57 -13.29
CA LEU A 23 -4.28 7.50 -14.27
C LEU A 23 -5.39 6.46 -14.35
N VAL A 24 -6.02 6.12 -13.22
CA VAL A 24 -7.13 5.14 -13.14
C VAL A 24 -8.48 5.83 -13.23
N GLY A 25 -8.57 7.08 -12.75
CA GLY A 25 -9.84 7.79 -12.60
C GLY A 25 -10.40 7.66 -11.19
N SER A 26 -10.71 8.80 -10.58
CA SER A 26 -11.25 8.88 -9.22
C SER A 26 -12.60 8.14 -9.06
N ALA A 27 -13.40 8.06 -10.12
CA ALA A 27 -14.67 7.34 -10.14
C ALA A 27 -14.47 5.82 -10.02
N ASP A 28 -13.53 5.25 -10.77
CA ASP A 28 -13.25 3.79 -10.74
C ASP A 28 -12.58 3.35 -9.44
N VAL A 29 -11.70 4.18 -8.88
CA VAL A 29 -11.12 3.93 -7.55
C VAL A 29 -12.21 3.91 -6.48
N ARG A 30 -13.15 4.87 -6.51
CA ARG A 30 -14.28 4.95 -5.56
C ARG A 30 -15.31 3.84 -5.79
N ALA A 31 -15.53 3.43 -7.04
CA ALA A 31 -16.40 2.32 -7.38
C ALA A 31 -15.84 0.98 -6.87
N SER A 32 -14.52 0.79 -6.96
CA SER A 32 -13.84 -0.40 -6.43
C SER A 32 -13.79 -0.42 -4.90
N ASN A 33 -13.58 0.73 -4.26
CA ASN A 33 -13.65 0.87 -2.82
C ASN A 33 -13.96 2.32 -2.45
N ALA A 34 -15.09 2.56 -1.78
CA ALA A 34 -15.48 3.90 -1.33
C ALA A 34 -14.44 4.55 -0.39
N ALA A 35 -13.63 3.74 0.32
CA ALA A 35 -12.54 4.21 1.16
C ALA A 35 -11.25 4.54 0.37
N GLY A 36 -11.16 4.17 -0.92
CA GLY A 36 -10.01 4.45 -1.78
C GLY A 36 -8.76 3.60 -1.50
N ASN A 37 -8.82 2.60 -0.60
CA ASN A 37 -7.66 1.75 -0.26
C ASN A 37 -7.14 0.92 -1.44
N THR A 38 -7.93 0.77 -2.50
CA THR A 38 -7.56 0.05 -3.72
C THR A 38 -6.90 0.95 -4.76
N ALA A 39 -6.72 2.25 -4.49
CA ALA A 39 -6.11 3.21 -5.42
C ALA A 39 -4.71 2.76 -5.89
N VAL A 40 -3.83 2.38 -4.95
CA VAL A 40 -2.45 1.97 -5.26
C VAL A 40 -2.40 0.62 -5.99
N PRO A 41 -3.16 -0.42 -5.58
CA PRO A 41 -3.29 -1.65 -6.35
C PRO A 41 -3.85 -1.45 -7.77
N LEU A 42 -4.93 -0.66 -7.95
CA LEU A 42 -5.48 -0.39 -9.29
C LEU A 42 -4.51 0.42 -10.17
N LEU A 43 -3.76 1.33 -9.56
CA LEU A 43 -2.70 2.06 -10.26
C LEU A 43 -1.62 1.11 -10.75
N ALA A 44 -1.21 0.14 -9.93
CA ALA A 44 -0.24 -0.89 -10.31
C ALA A 44 -0.77 -1.78 -11.47
N LEU A 45 -2.05 -2.14 -11.44
CA LEU A 45 -2.68 -2.88 -12.53
C LEU A 45 -2.66 -2.08 -13.85
N ASN A 46 -3.01 -0.79 -13.79
CA ASN A 46 -2.97 0.10 -14.95
C ASN A 46 -1.54 0.30 -15.48
N LEU A 47 -0.57 0.57 -14.61
CA LEU A 47 0.83 0.77 -15.00
C LEU A 47 1.50 -0.50 -15.54
N GLY A 48 1.09 -1.68 -15.07
CA GLY A 48 1.62 -2.96 -15.56
C GLY A 48 1.07 -3.41 -16.92
N GLY A 49 0.25 -2.59 -17.58
CA GLY A 49 -0.28 -2.85 -18.93
C GLY A 49 -1.78 -3.12 -18.98
N GLY A 50 -2.52 -2.85 -17.90
CA GLY A 50 -3.98 -2.90 -17.88
C GLY A 50 -4.59 -4.27 -17.61
N GLU A 51 -5.92 -4.30 -17.55
CA GLU A 51 -6.71 -5.49 -17.25
C GLU A 51 -6.55 -6.55 -18.35
N GLY A 52 -6.01 -7.73 -17.99
CA GLY A 52 -5.69 -8.81 -18.92
C GLY A 52 -4.21 -8.93 -19.32
N SER A 53 -3.35 -7.99 -18.90
CA SER A 53 -1.89 -8.11 -19.05
C SER A 53 -1.27 -8.94 -17.91
N THR A 54 -0.37 -9.87 -18.25
CA THR A 54 0.45 -10.58 -17.25
C THR A 54 1.26 -9.60 -16.39
N GLY A 55 1.73 -8.49 -16.97
CA GLY A 55 2.48 -7.45 -16.24
C GLY A 55 1.63 -6.72 -15.21
N GLY A 56 0.36 -6.44 -15.53
CA GLY A 56 -0.61 -5.79 -14.64
C GLY A 56 -0.92 -6.66 -13.42
N THR A 57 -1.23 -7.93 -13.67
CA THR A 57 -1.53 -8.91 -12.61
C THR A 57 -0.32 -9.16 -11.70
N VAL A 58 0.89 -9.28 -12.27
CA VAL A 58 2.12 -9.45 -11.49
C VAL A 58 2.40 -8.24 -10.61
N LEU A 59 2.33 -7.02 -11.16
CA LEU A 59 2.61 -5.81 -10.39
C LEU A 59 1.57 -5.59 -9.28
N PHE A 60 0.29 -5.83 -9.58
CA PHE A 60 -0.78 -5.84 -8.59
C PHE A 60 -0.49 -6.85 -7.46
N ALA A 61 -0.14 -8.09 -7.81
CA ALA A 61 0.16 -9.14 -6.83
C ALA A 61 1.38 -8.80 -5.97
N VAL A 62 2.42 -8.20 -6.54
CA VAL A 62 3.61 -7.76 -5.80
C VAL A 62 3.27 -6.63 -4.81
N VAL A 63 2.52 -5.62 -5.25
CA VAL A 63 2.08 -4.52 -4.36
C VAL A 63 1.22 -5.05 -3.22
N ALA A 64 0.28 -5.97 -3.53
CA ALA A 64 -0.53 -6.63 -2.51
C ALA A 64 0.32 -7.48 -1.54
N ALA A 65 1.31 -8.22 -2.04
CA ALA A 65 2.21 -9.02 -1.21
C ALA A 65 3.04 -8.15 -0.25
N ILE A 66 3.54 -6.99 -0.71
CA ILE A 66 4.27 -6.04 0.13
C ILE A 66 3.36 -5.45 1.22
N ALA A 67 2.14 -5.07 0.87
CA ALA A 67 1.16 -4.58 1.84
C ALA A 67 0.85 -5.64 2.91
N PHE A 68 0.70 -6.91 2.52
CA PHE A 68 0.51 -8.00 3.46
C PHE A 68 1.74 -8.24 4.34
N ALA A 69 2.93 -8.28 3.74
CA ALA A 69 4.19 -8.48 4.47
C ALA A 69 4.45 -7.38 5.51
N THR A 70 4.11 -6.13 5.21
CA THR A 70 4.23 -5.03 6.16
C THR A 70 3.26 -5.14 7.33
N ILE A 71 2.02 -5.59 7.11
CA ILE A 71 1.07 -5.89 8.20
C ILE A 71 1.62 -7.01 9.07
N LEU A 72 2.11 -8.11 8.48
CA LEU A 72 2.72 -9.22 9.23
C LEU A 72 3.94 -8.76 10.04
N ALA A 73 4.79 -7.92 9.47
CA ALA A 73 5.95 -7.36 10.17
C ALA A 73 5.54 -6.54 11.38
N VAL A 74 4.51 -5.70 11.25
CA VAL A 74 3.96 -4.91 12.36
C VAL A 74 3.36 -5.81 13.43
N VAL A 75 2.55 -6.81 13.05
CA VAL A 75 1.94 -7.76 13.99
C VAL A 75 2.99 -8.58 14.74
N ALA A 76 4.03 -9.04 14.05
CA ALA A 76 5.16 -9.74 14.66
C ALA A 76 5.92 -8.83 15.63
N GLY A 77 6.15 -7.56 15.25
CA GLY A 77 6.81 -6.57 16.10
C GLY A 77 6.05 -6.29 17.39
N ILE A 78 4.74 -6.05 17.32
CA ILE A 78 3.92 -5.82 18.52
C ILE A 78 3.81 -7.07 19.40
N THR A 79 3.78 -8.26 18.80
CA THR A 79 3.75 -9.54 19.53
C THR A 79 5.06 -9.80 20.28
N LEU A 80 6.21 -9.55 19.63
CA LEU A 80 7.51 -9.65 20.27
C LEU A 80 7.65 -8.64 21.41
N ALA A 81 7.20 -7.40 21.20
CA ALA A 81 7.22 -6.36 22.23
C ALA A 81 6.33 -6.73 23.44
N SER A 82 5.13 -7.28 23.22
CA SER A 82 4.25 -7.68 24.32
C SER A 82 4.79 -8.89 25.09
N SER A 83 5.38 -9.86 24.39
CA SER A 83 6.02 -11.02 25.01
C SER A 83 7.18 -10.59 25.91
N ALA A 84 7.97 -9.60 25.48
CA ALA A 84 9.05 -9.04 26.28
C ALA A 84 8.54 -8.30 27.53
N SER A 85 7.43 -7.57 27.45
CA SER A 85 6.85 -6.91 28.63
C SER A 85 6.29 -7.90 29.65
N VAL A 86 5.64 -8.99 29.20
CA VAL A 86 5.09 -10.02 30.11
C VAL A 86 6.19 -10.89 30.71
N ALA A 87 7.28 -11.13 29.99
CA ALA A 87 8.42 -11.90 30.52
C ALA A 87 9.26 -11.11 31.55
N HIS A 88 9.08 -9.80 31.60
CA HIS A 88 9.84 -8.88 32.43
C HIS A 88 8.99 -8.25 33.56
N ASP A 89 7.69 -8.57 33.61
CA ASP A 89 6.77 -8.38 34.73
C ASP A 89 6.65 -9.70 35.51
#